data_AF-A0A3R9IIH1-F1
#
_entry.id   AF-A0A3R9IIH1-F1
#
_cell.length_a   1.000
_cell.length_b   1.000
_cell.length_c   1.000
_cell.angle_alpha   90.00
_cell.angle_beta   90.00
_cell.angle_gamma   90.00
#
_symmetry.space_group_name_H-M   'P 1'
#
loop_
_entity.id
_entity.type
_entity.pdbx_description
1 polymer ?
#
loop_
_entity_poly.entity_id
_entity_poly.type
_entity_poly.pdbx_seq_one_letter_code
_entity_poly.pdbx_strand_id
1 'polypeptide(L)'
;MSLVRVQIMNQFERKSHEYKAIKRYWKLIQQDSRKLSDKRFYRPTFRMYLTNKEILDKLLSYSEGLKRHYPLYQLLLFHFQNKKPNKFFGLIEDNLNLVHTLFQTVFKIFLKDKEKIVNALQLPYSNAKLEATNNLIKLIKRNAFAFRNFENFKKRTFISLNIKKERTKFVLSRS
;
A
#
# COMPACT_ATOMS: atom_id res chain seq x y z
N MET A 1 -2.69 7.38 4.30
CA MET A 1 -2.80 8.39 3.22
C MET A 1 -3.97 8.16 2.25
N SER A 2 -4.17 6.96 1.70
CA SER A 2 -5.26 6.72 0.73
C SER A 2 -6.66 7.05 1.26
N LEU A 3 -7.03 6.54 2.45
CA LEU A 3 -8.34 6.77 3.05
C LEU A 3 -8.58 8.25 3.39
N VAL A 4 -7.59 8.89 4.01
CA VAL A 4 -7.62 10.33 4.35
C VAL A 4 -7.80 11.18 3.10
N ARG A 5 -7.06 10.87 2.02
CA ARG A 5 -7.23 11.54 0.72
C ARG A 5 -8.64 11.35 0.18
N VAL A 6 -9.23 10.15 0.27
CA VAL A 6 -10.61 9.90 -0.21
C VAL A 6 -11.63 10.68 0.62
N GLN A 7 -11.48 10.71 1.94
CA GLN A 7 -12.35 11.48 2.83
C GLN A 7 -12.30 12.97 2.48
N ILE A 8 -11.09 13.54 2.35
CA ILE A 8 -10.87 14.93 1.93
C ILE A 8 -11.43 15.19 0.54
N MET A 9 -11.15 14.31 -0.43
CA MET A 9 -11.65 14.43 -1.80
C MET A 9 -13.18 14.50 -1.84
N ASN A 10 -13.86 13.70 -1.03
CA ASN A 10 -15.33 13.67 -0.99
C ASN A 10 -15.97 14.89 -0.30
N GLN A 11 -15.19 15.76 0.34
CA GLN A 11 -15.69 17.04 0.86
C GLN A 11 -15.90 18.07 -0.26
N PHE A 12 -15.23 17.91 -1.40
CA PHE A 12 -15.40 18.79 -2.56
C PHE A 12 -16.55 18.32 -3.45
N GLU A 13 -17.18 19.27 -4.14
CA GLU A 13 -18.16 18.93 -5.17
C GLU A 13 -17.54 18.09 -6.28
N ARG A 14 -18.25 17.08 -6.78
CA ARG A 14 -17.72 16.15 -7.80
C ARG A 14 -17.31 16.83 -9.11
N LYS A 15 -17.90 17.99 -9.43
CA LYS A 15 -17.59 18.76 -10.65
C LYS A 15 -16.43 19.74 -10.45
N SER A 16 -16.03 20.03 -9.21
CA SER A 16 -14.96 20.97 -8.86
C SER A 16 -13.60 20.57 -9.45
N HIS A 17 -12.72 21.55 -9.56
CA HIS A 17 -11.36 21.35 -10.05
C HIS A 17 -10.54 20.49 -9.06
N GLU A 18 -10.69 20.78 -7.78
CA GLU A 18 -10.02 20.16 -6.62
C GLU A 18 -10.34 18.68 -6.56
N TYR A 19 -11.63 18.31 -6.64
CA TYR A 19 -12.06 16.92 -6.68
C TYR A 19 -11.39 16.16 -7.83
N LYS A 20 -11.43 16.73 -9.05
CA LYS A 20 -10.85 16.11 -10.25
C LYS A 20 -9.34 15.98 -10.15
N ALA A 21 -8.65 16.99 -9.60
CA ALA A 21 -7.20 17.00 -9.43
C ALA A 21 -6.76 15.95 -8.40
N ILE A 22 -7.35 15.94 -7.21
CA ILE A 22 -7.05 14.97 -6.14
C ILE A 22 -7.38 13.55 -6.58
N LYS A 23 -8.46 13.36 -7.35
CA LYS A 23 -8.83 12.05 -7.91
C LYS A 23 -7.86 11.60 -8.98
N ARG A 24 -7.43 12.47 -9.90
CA ARG A 24 -6.55 12.10 -11.02
C ARG A 24 -5.13 11.79 -10.56
N TYR A 25 -4.58 12.63 -9.68
CA TYR A 25 -3.18 12.59 -9.26
C TYR A 25 -2.96 11.87 -7.92
N TRP A 26 -3.90 11.03 -7.49
CA TRP A 26 -3.83 10.31 -6.22
C TRP A 26 -2.53 9.51 -6.01
N LYS A 27 -1.93 8.99 -7.10
CA LYS A 27 -0.66 8.27 -7.06
C LYS A 27 0.51 9.17 -6.64
N LEU A 28 0.51 10.44 -7.06
CA LEU A 28 1.58 11.39 -6.70
C LEU A 28 1.57 11.70 -5.20
N ILE A 29 0.39 11.74 -4.57
CA ILE A 29 0.25 11.95 -3.12
C ILE A 29 0.86 10.78 -2.32
N GLN A 30 0.89 9.58 -2.90
CA GLN A 30 1.43 8.37 -2.25
C GLN A 30 2.87 8.06 -2.68
N GLN A 31 3.35 8.66 -3.75
CA GLN A 31 4.69 8.43 -4.25
C GLN A 31 5.71 8.97 -3.24
N ASP A 32 6.86 8.30 -3.18
CA ASP A 32 8.02 8.79 -2.45
C ASP A 32 8.46 10.13 -3.05
N SER A 33 8.43 11.18 -2.23
CA SER A 33 8.80 12.54 -2.60
C SER A 33 10.19 12.62 -3.24
N ARG A 34 11.13 11.76 -2.82
CA ARG A 34 12.51 11.70 -3.34
C ARG A 34 12.60 11.13 -4.75
N LYS A 35 11.54 10.47 -5.22
CA LYS A 35 11.46 9.83 -6.54
C LYS A 35 10.54 10.58 -7.49
N LEU A 36 10.13 11.81 -7.16
CA LEU A 36 9.33 12.64 -8.04
C LEU A 36 10.20 13.11 -9.21
N SER A 37 9.67 13.00 -10.42
CA SER A 37 10.36 13.48 -11.61
C SER A 37 10.25 14.99 -11.73
N ASP A 38 11.39 15.63 -12.01
CA ASP A 38 11.51 17.06 -12.32
C ASP A 38 11.16 17.38 -13.78
N LYS A 39 10.83 16.37 -14.59
CA LYS A 39 10.44 16.58 -15.99
C LYS A 39 9.07 17.25 -16.06
N ARG A 40 9.03 18.39 -16.75
CA ARG A 40 7.78 19.11 -17.03
C ARG A 40 7.00 18.43 -18.15
N PHE A 41 5.70 18.31 -17.95
CA PHE A 41 4.76 17.81 -18.96
C PHE A 41 3.49 18.63 -18.92
N TYR A 42 2.83 18.77 -20.08
CA TYR A 42 1.51 19.39 -20.13
C TYR A 42 0.51 18.58 -19.30
N ARG A 43 -0.21 19.26 -18.41
CA ARG A 43 -1.21 18.66 -17.52
C ARG A 43 -2.60 19.21 -17.85
N PRO A 44 -3.45 18.46 -18.57
CA PRO A 44 -4.76 18.97 -18.99
C PRO A 44 -5.66 19.44 -17.84
N THR A 45 -5.56 18.83 -16.67
CA THR A 45 -6.32 19.26 -15.47
C THR A 45 -5.93 20.66 -15.02
N PHE A 46 -4.67 21.07 -15.18
CA PHE A 46 -4.19 22.40 -14.78
C PHE A 46 -4.02 23.36 -15.97
N ARG A 47 -4.13 22.87 -17.21
CA ARG A 47 -3.92 23.62 -18.46
C ARG A 47 -2.56 24.31 -18.55
N MET A 48 -1.51 23.67 -18.02
CA MET A 48 -0.15 24.19 -18.00
C MET A 48 0.87 23.05 -17.90
N TYR A 49 2.14 23.36 -18.20
CA TYR A 49 3.26 22.43 -18.04
C TYR A 49 3.74 22.45 -16.60
N LEU A 50 3.67 21.30 -15.93
CA LEU A 50 4.05 21.16 -14.52
C LEU A 50 4.92 19.93 -14.32
N THR A 51 5.83 20.04 -13.36
CA THR A 51 6.54 18.94 -12.72
C THR A 51 5.61 18.19 -11.77
N ASN A 52 6.01 16.98 -11.36
CA ASN A 52 5.23 16.23 -10.37
C ASN A 52 5.25 16.90 -8.99
N LYS A 53 6.33 17.63 -8.65
CA LYS A 53 6.45 18.39 -7.41
C LYS A 53 5.46 19.56 -7.37
N GLU A 54 5.41 20.37 -8.42
CA GLU A 54 4.47 21.50 -8.51
C GLU A 54 2.99 21.03 -8.47
N ILE A 55 2.69 19.89 -9.08
CA ILE A 55 1.36 19.28 -8.99
C ILE A 55 1.06 18.90 -7.54
N LEU A 56 2.00 18.21 -6.88
CA LEU A 56 1.83 17.81 -5.50
C LEU A 56 1.61 19.01 -4.59
N ASP A 57 2.42 20.08 -4.72
CA ASP A 57 2.28 21.30 -3.93
C ASP A 57 0.89 21.94 -4.11
N LYS A 58 0.38 21.99 -5.36
CA LYS A 58 -1.00 22.43 -5.63
C LYS A 58 -2.04 21.51 -4.96
N LEU A 59 -1.87 20.19 -5.01
CA LEU A 59 -2.80 19.25 -4.37
C LEU A 59 -2.82 19.44 -2.85
N LEU A 60 -1.65 19.65 -2.24
CA LEU A 60 -1.53 19.92 -0.80
C LEU A 60 -2.14 21.28 -0.43
N SER A 61 -2.10 22.28 -1.31
CA SER A 61 -2.76 23.57 -1.06
C SER A 61 -4.29 23.52 -1.02
N TYR A 62 -4.91 22.48 -1.61
CA TYR A 62 -6.38 22.37 -1.62
C TYR A 62 -6.96 21.98 -0.26
N SER A 63 -6.19 21.34 0.61
CA SER A 63 -6.71 20.90 1.91
C SER A 63 -5.63 20.92 2.98
N GLU A 64 -5.93 21.66 4.04
CA GLU A 64 -5.08 21.74 5.22
C GLU A 64 -4.89 20.36 5.87
N GLY A 65 -5.92 19.51 5.87
CA GLY A 65 -5.81 18.14 6.36
C GLY A 65 -4.80 17.31 5.54
N LEU A 66 -4.80 17.47 4.22
CA LEU A 66 -3.86 16.77 3.35
C LEU A 66 -2.43 17.27 3.58
N LYS A 67 -2.28 18.60 3.68
CA LYS A 67 -1.00 19.28 3.95
C LYS A 67 -0.38 18.86 5.28
N ARG A 68 -1.18 18.76 6.34
CA ARG A 68 -0.71 18.33 7.68
C ARG A 68 -0.27 16.88 7.72
N HIS A 69 -0.99 15.98 7.05
CA HIS A 69 -0.70 14.54 7.13
C HIS A 69 0.38 14.07 6.15
N TYR A 70 0.62 14.80 5.06
CA TYR A 70 1.56 14.40 4.04
C TYR A 70 3.01 14.25 4.56
N PRO A 71 3.59 15.20 5.32
CA PRO A 71 4.95 15.08 5.85
C PRO A 71 5.13 13.84 6.73
N LEU A 72 4.20 13.58 7.66
CA LEU A 72 4.23 12.40 8.52
C LEU A 72 4.19 11.12 7.69
N TYR A 73 3.32 11.05 6.70
CA TYR A 73 3.25 9.91 5.79
C TYR A 73 4.58 9.68 5.03
N GLN A 74 5.19 10.74 4.51
CA GLN A 74 6.48 10.65 3.80
C GLN A 74 7.60 10.18 4.73
N LEU A 75 7.63 10.66 5.97
CA LEU A 75 8.64 10.25 6.95
C LEU A 75 8.47 8.77 7.36
N LEU A 76 7.22 8.33 7.57
CA LEU A 76 6.92 6.92 7.80
C LEU A 76 7.35 6.05 6.61
N LEU A 77 7.03 6.48 5.39
CA LEU A 77 7.44 5.79 4.16
C LEU A 77 8.97 5.70 4.06
N PHE A 78 9.68 6.78 4.39
CA PHE A 78 11.13 6.82 4.42
C PHE A 78 11.71 5.79 5.39
N HIS A 79 11.27 5.76 6.65
CA HIS A 79 11.82 4.80 7.62
C HIS A 79 11.47 3.35 7.29
N PHE A 80 10.28 3.12 6.75
CA PHE A 80 9.86 1.80 6.29
C PHE A 80 10.77 1.29 5.16
N GLN A 81 10.97 2.09 4.11
CA GLN A 81 11.83 1.70 2.98
C GLN A 81 13.30 1.50 3.35
N ASN A 82 13.80 2.29 4.31
CA ASN A 82 15.16 2.15 4.82
C ASN A 82 15.31 1.05 5.88
N LYS A 83 14.27 0.24 6.12
CA LYS A 83 14.26 -0.84 7.12
C LYS A 83 14.71 -0.39 8.52
N LYS A 84 14.23 0.78 8.95
CA LYS A 84 14.53 1.37 10.28
C LYS A 84 13.32 1.22 11.22
N PRO A 85 13.06 0.01 11.79
CA PRO A 85 11.85 -0.24 12.59
C PRO A 85 11.74 0.66 13.82
N ASN A 86 12.84 0.89 14.53
CA ASN A 86 12.83 1.71 15.76
C ASN A 86 12.36 3.14 15.46
N LYS A 87 12.87 3.75 14.39
CA LYS A 87 12.46 5.10 13.96
C LYS A 87 11.03 5.12 13.42
N PHE A 88 10.62 4.08 12.70
CA PHE A 88 9.26 3.95 12.18
C PHE A 88 8.22 3.87 13.30
N PHE A 89 8.45 3.01 14.30
CA PHE A 89 7.53 2.86 15.43
C PHE A 89 7.60 4.02 16.42
N GLY A 90 8.78 4.61 16.66
CA GLY A 90 8.89 5.82 17.48
C GLY A 90 8.00 6.94 16.94
N LEU A 91 8.04 7.21 15.63
CA LEU A 91 7.15 8.20 15.00
C LEU A 91 5.67 7.87 15.14
N ILE A 92 5.30 6.60 15.11
CA ILE A 92 3.91 6.17 15.29
C ILE A 92 3.45 6.46 16.72
N GLU A 93 4.28 6.11 17.70
CA GLU A 93 3.99 6.29 19.13
C GLU A 93 3.90 7.80 19.46
N ASP A 94 4.86 8.61 19.00
CA ASP A 94 4.91 10.06 19.22
C ASP A 94 3.69 10.81 18.66
N ASN A 95 3.14 10.32 17.54
CA ASN A 95 2.06 10.99 16.82
C ASN A 95 0.67 10.37 17.08
N LEU A 96 0.57 9.32 17.90
CA LEU A 96 -0.65 8.52 18.04
C LEU A 96 -1.88 9.36 18.45
N ASN A 97 -1.70 10.34 19.34
CA ASN A 97 -2.78 11.18 19.85
C ASN A 97 -3.00 12.46 19.04
N LEU A 98 -2.05 12.83 18.18
CA LEU A 98 -2.06 14.09 17.42
C LEU A 98 -2.65 13.94 16.02
N VAL A 99 -2.68 12.72 15.50
CA VAL A 99 -3.14 12.45 14.13
C VAL A 99 -4.65 12.26 14.06
N HIS A 100 -5.19 12.44 12.85
CA HIS A 100 -6.59 12.17 12.52
C HIS A 100 -6.96 10.71 12.85
N THR A 101 -8.20 10.49 13.30
CA THR A 101 -8.73 9.19 13.76
C THR A 101 -8.41 8.01 12.83
N LEU A 102 -8.54 8.20 11.51
CA LEU A 102 -8.15 7.19 10.52
C LEU A 102 -6.69 6.72 10.63
N PHE A 103 -5.76 7.63 10.90
CA PHE A 103 -4.37 7.27 11.14
C PHE A 103 -4.20 6.57 12.48
N GLN A 104 -4.92 7.01 13.52
CA GLN A 104 -4.87 6.37 14.84
C GLN A 104 -5.25 4.89 14.76
N THR A 105 -6.31 4.55 14.02
CA THR A 105 -6.72 3.14 13.84
C THR A 105 -5.63 2.32 13.16
N VAL A 106 -5.01 2.86 12.10
CA VAL A 106 -3.91 2.18 11.40
C VAL A 106 -2.68 2.02 12.31
N PHE A 107 -2.36 3.06 13.08
CA PHE A 107 -1.25 3.05 14.03
C PHE A 107 -1.44 2.02 15.14
N LYS A 108 -2.65 1.92 15.71
CA LYS A 108 -3.00 0.89 16.69
C LYS A 108 -2.82 -0.53 16.12
N ILE A 109 -3.21 -0.75 14.87
CA ILE A 109 -2.98 -2.04 14.19
C ILE A 109 -1.49 -2.31 14.04
N PHE A 110 -0.71 -1.32 13.59
CA PHE A 110 0.75 -1.49 13.46
C PHE A 110 1.42 -1.78 14.80
N LEU A 111 1.00 -1.12 15.89
CA LEU A 111 1.52 -1.39 17.23
C LEU A 111 1.13 -2.78 17.72
N LYS A 112 -0.11 -3.24 17.46
CA LYS A 112 -0.56 -4.60 17.79
C LYS A 112 0.27 -5.67 17.08
N ASP A 113 0.61 -5.44 15.82
CA ASP A 113 1.40 -6.38 15.00
C ASP A 113 2.88 -5.97 14.88
N LYS A 114 3.41 -5.21 15.86
CA LYS A 114 4.76 -4.62 15.83
C LYS A 114 5.84 -5.65 15.53
N GLU A 115 5.87 -6.76 16.25
CA GLU A 115 6.86 -7.83 16.06
C GLU A 115 6.84 -8.39 14.64
N LYS A 116 5.66 -8.62 14.07
CA LYS A 116 5.52 -9.14 12.70
C LYS A 116 6.06 -8.16 11.67
N ILE A 117 5.79 -6.87 11.84
CA ILE A 117 6.27 -5.82 10.96
C ILE A 117 7.79 -5.65 11.08
N VAL A 118 8.33 -5.69 12.30
CA VAL A 118 9.78 -5.66 12.55
C VAL A 118 10.46 -6.83 11.86
N ASN A 119 9.94 -8.03 12.03
CA ASN A 119 10.44 -9.24 11.37
C ASN A 119 10.38 -9.10 9.84
N ALA A 120 9.29 -8.57 9.29
CA ALA A 120 9.17 -8.35 7.84
C ALA A 120 10.17 -7.31 7.29
N LEU A 121 10.60 -6.35 8.11
CA LEU A 121 11.60 -5.34 7.71
C LEU A 121 13.03 -5.88 7.80
N GLN A 122 13.33 -6.71 8.80
CA GLN A 122 14.68 -7.19 9.09
C GLN A 122 15.04 -8.47 8.34
N LEU A 123 14.09 -9.40 8.20
CA LEU A 123 14.35 -10.68 7.58
C LEU A 123 14.47 -10.54 6.04
N PRO A 124 15.30 -11.37 5.39
CA PRO A 124 15.48 -11.36 3.94
C PRO A 124 14.37 -12.13 3.19
N TYR A 125 13.40 -12.71 3.90
CA TYR A 125 12.38 -13.56 3.28
C TYR A 125 11.40 -12.75 2.42
N SER A 126 11.17 -13.24 1.21
CA SER A 126 10.21 -12.65 0.28
C SER A 126 8.92 -13.47 0.22
N ASN A 127 7.79 -12.77 0.20
CA ASN A 127 6.47 -13.37 -0.02
C ASN A 127 6.26 -13.79 -1.50
N ALA A 128 7.23 -13.59 -2.39
CA ALA A 128 7.08 -13.83 -3.82
C ALA A 128 6.65 -15.26 -4.18
N LYS A 129 7.22 -16.29 -3.52
CA LYS A 129 6.84 -17.69 -3.76
C LYS A 129 5.38 -17.98 -3.36
N LEU A 130 4.95 -17.41 -2.23
CA LEU A 130 3.58 -17.56 -1.73
C LEU A 130 2.59 -16.80 -2.62
N GLU A 131 2.92 -15.57 -3.04
CA GLU A 131 2.08 -14.80 -3.97
C GLU A 131 1.96 -15.46 -5.34
N ALA A 132 3.05 -16.00 -5.89
CA ALA A 132 3.03 -16.74 -7.14
C ALA A 132 2.07 -17.94 -7.06
N THR A 133 2.15 -18.70 -5.96
CA THR A 133 1.25 -19.81 -5.67
C THR A 133 -0.21 -19.34 -5.57
N ASN A 134 -0.46 -18.29 -4.79
CA ASN A 134 -1.81 -17.72 -4.62
C ASN A 134 -2.41 -17.24 -5.94
N ASN A 135 -1.61 -16.62 -6.80
CA ASN A 135 -2.06 -16.15 -8.12
C ASN A 135 -2.42 -17.31 -9.04
N LEU A 136 -1.63 -18.39 -9.04
CA LEU A 136 -1.95 -19.60 -9.79
C LEU A 136 -3.27 -20.23 -9.30
N ILE A 137 -3.46 -20.34 -7.98
CA ILE A 137 -4.70 -20.87 -7.39
C ILE A 137 -5.91 -20.03 -7.81
N LYS A 138 -5.78 -18.69 -7.75
CA LYS A 138 -6.83 -17.76 -8.21
C LYS A 138 -7.13 -17.94 -9.70
N LEU A 139 -6.11 -18.14 -10.54
CA LEU A 139 -6.27 -18.40 -11.97
C LEU A 139 -7.03 -19.71 -12.23
N ILE A 140 -6.65 -20.79 -11.53
CA ILE A 140 -7.34 -22.09 -11.60
C ILE A 140 -8.81 -21.94 -11.20
N LYS A 141 -9.07 -21.23 -10.10
CA LYS A 141 -10.44 -20.97 -9.63
C LYS A 141 -11.28 -20.20 -10.66
N ARG A 142 -10.69 -19.19 -11.31
CA ARG A 142 -11.35 -18.39 -12.35
C ARG A 142 -11.66 -19.19 -13.61
N ASN A 143 -10.70 -19.98 -14.09
CA ASN A 143 -10.83 -20.76 -15.32
C ASN A 143 -11.82 -21.92 -15.19
N ALA A 144 -12.09 -22.39 -13.97
CA ALA A 144 -13.02 -23.48 -13.71
C ALA A 144 -14.46 -23.01 -13.43
N PHE A 145 -14.78 -21.73 -13.61
CA PHE A 145 -16.10 -21.15 -13.33
C PHE A 145 -16.66 -21.52 -11.95
N ALA A 146 -15.76 -21.57 -10.94
CA ALA A 146 -15.97 -22.13 -9.61
C ALA A 146 -16.22 -23.66 -9.59
N PHE A 147 -15.42 -24.36 -8.77
CA PHE A 147 -15.60 -25.80 -8.57
C PHE A 147 -16.80 -26.05 -7.66
N ARG A 148 -17.74 -26.90 -8.10
CA ARG A 148 -18.84 -27.41 -7.26
C ARG A 148 -18.34 -28.33 -6.13
N ASN A 149 -17.17 -28.93 -6.30
CA ASN A 149 -16.56 -29.87 -5.35
C ASN A 149 -15.14 -29.39 -4.95
N PHE A 150 -14.94 -29.17 -3.65
CA PHE A 150 -13.66 -28.72 -3.09
C PHE A 150 -12.52 -29.71 -3.30
N GLU A 151 -12.77 -31.02 -3.24
CA GLU A 151 -11.75 -32.04 -3.46
C GLU A 151 -11.21 -32.01 -4.90
N ASN A 152 -12.08 -31.74 -5.87
CA ASN A 152 -11.66 -31.60 -7.27
C ASN A 152 -10.81 -30.33 -7.48
N PHE A 153 -11.16 -29.23 -6.79
CA PHE A 153 -10.35 -28.01 -6.80
C PHE A 153 -8.95 -28.25 -6.21
N LYS A 154 -8.90 -28.92 -5.06
CA LYS A 154 -7.67 -29.26 -4.35
C LYS A 154 -6.77 -30.16 -5.19
N LYS A 155 -7.32 -31.22 -5.79
CA LYS A 155 -6.59 -32.11 -6.72
C LYS A 155 -5.99 -31.34 -7.89
N ARG A 156 -6.79 -30.49 -8.56
CA ARG A 156 -6.31 -29.70 -9.70
C ARG A 156 -5.24 -28.68 -9.31
N THR A 157 -5.36 -28.08 -8.13
CA THR A 157 -4.33 -27.20 -7.57
C THR A 157 -3.02 -27.95 -7.33
N PHE A 158 -3.06 -29.13 -6.72
CA PHE A 158 -1.85 -29.94 -6.50
C PHE A 158 -1.19 -30.38 -7.80
N ILE A 159 -1.97 -30.82 -8.79
CA ILE A 159 -1.46 -31.19 -10.11
C ILE A 159 -0.80 -29.99 -10.78
N SER A 160 -1.44 -28.82 -10.76
CA SER A 160 -0.92 -27.61 -11.41
C SER A 160 0.33 -27.05 -10.74
N LEU A 161 0.46 -27.22 -9.41
CA LEU A 161 1.67 -26.86 -8.68
C LEU A 161 2.76 -27.94 -8.77
N ASN A 162 2.48 -29.06 -9.45
CA ASN A 162 3.33 -30.24 -9.54
C ASN A 162 3.84 -30.71 -8.15
N ILE A 163 3.02 -30.51 -7.11
CA ILE A 163 3.34 -30.92 -5.76
C ILE A 163 3.03 -32.42 -5.69
N LYS A 164 4.08 -33.24 -5.74
CA LYS A 164 3.94 -34.65 -5.35
C LYS A 164 3.63 -34.68 -3.85
N LYS A 165 2.59 -35.41 -3.48
CA LYS A 165 2.28 -35.69 -2.08
C LYS A 165 3.34 -36.67 -1.56
N GLU A 166 4.53 -36.18 -1.21
CA GLU A 166 5.54 -37.01 -0.59
C GLU A 166 5.00 -37.54 0.74
N ARG A 167 5.15 -38.85 0.97
CA ARG A 167 4.86 -39.49 2.25
C ARG A 167 5.92 -39.08 3.27
N THR A 168 5.93 -37.82 3.69
CA THR A 168 6.87 -37.36 4.72
C THR A 168 6.15 -36.45 5.70
N LYS A 169 6.35 -36.74 7.00
CA LYS A 169 5.83 -35.94 8.12
C LYS A 169 6.23 -34.49 7.91
N PHE A 170 5.34 -33.55 8.26
CA PHE A 170 5.60 -32.12 8.26
C PHE A 170 6.84 -31.81 9.10
N VAL A 171 7.98 -31.60 8.45
CA VAL A 171 9.15 -30.98 9.05
C VAL A 171 9.31 -29.64 8.35
N LEU A 172 9.22 -28.57 9.14
CA LEU A 172 9.55 -27.22 8.71
C LEU A 172 11.04 -27.19 8.36
N SER A 173 11.39 -27.31 7.08
CA SER A 173 12.76 -27.03 6.64
C SER A 173 12.99 -25.52 6.72
N ARG A 174 13.65 -25.09 7.80
CA ARG A 174 14.29 -23.79 7.90
C ARG A 174 15.58 -23.84 7.08
N SER A 175 15.60 -23.07 6.00
CA SER A 175 16.80 -22.56 5.34
C SER A 175 16.41 -21.28 4.60
#